data_AF-A0A7K2YKY4-F1
#
_entry.id   AF-A0A7K2YKY4-F1
#
_cell.length_a   1.000
_cell.length_b   1.000
_cell.length_c   1.000
_cell.angle_alpha   90.00
_cell.angle_beta   90.00
_cell.angle_gamma   90.00
#
_symmetry.space_group_name_H-M   'P 1'
#
loop_
_entity.id
_entity.type
_entity.pdbx_description
1 polymer ?
#
loop_
_entity_poly.entity_id
_entity_poly.type
_entity_poly.pdbx_seq_one_letter_code
_entity_poly.pdbx_strand_id
1 'polypeptide(L)'
;MGREDTATVCDIAAPAAKKAQAEGVGPCASAFAMMFTMISPAQKKALQTATIDPKLVETKGPTKVEIPTEAVKATITFSESELGSSTLEYLDGSWYITD
;
A
#
# COMPACT_ATOMS: atom_id res chain seq x y z
N MET A 1 -5.48 -4.23 1.10
CA MET A 1 -6.21 -4.02 -0.18
C MET A 1 -7.22 -5.12 -0.50
N GLY A 2 -6.82 -6.37 -0.80
CA GLY A 2 -7.78 -7.41 -1.29
C GLY A 2 -8.84 -7.87 -0.29
N ARG A 3 -8.58 -7.76 1.02
CA ARG A 3 -9.54 -8.00 2.11
C ARG A 3 -10.29 -6.75 2.56
N GLU A 4 -9.98 -5.59 1.95
CA GLU A 4 -10.58 -4.30 2.32
C GLU A 4 -10.41 -3.97 3.82
N ASP A 5 -9.28 -4.41 4.40
CA ASP A 5 -8.95 -4.17 5.80
C ASP A 5 -8.53 -2.70 6.01
N THR A 6 -9.53 -1.87 6.26
CA THR A 6 -9.38 -0.43 6.46
C THR A 6 -8.50 -0.10 7.67
N ALA A 7 -8.55 -0.90 8.73
CA ALA A 7 -7.75 -0.66 9.93
C ALA A 7 -6.25 -0.80 9.60
N THR A 8 -5.88 -1.93 9.00
CA THR A 8 -4.48 -2.19 8.62
C THR A 8 -3.96 -1.16 7.62
N VAL A 9 -4.73 -0.79 6.59
CA VAL A 9 -4.26 0.20 5.60
C VAL A 9 -4.09 1.59 6.23
N CYS A 10 -4.98 1.97 7.16
CA CYS A 10 -4.86 3.26 7.84
C CYS A 10 -3.72 3.29 8.86
N ASP A 11 -3.38 2.14 9.48
CA ASP A 11 -2.24 2.04 10.38
C ASP A 11 -0.92 2.20 9.61
N ILE A 12 -0.72 1.45 8.51
CA ILE A 12 0.51 1.53 7.72
C ILE A 12 0.64 2.84 6.94
N ALA A 13 -0.48 3.47 6.58
CA ALA A 13 -0.49 4.76 5.89
C ALA A 13 -0.63 5.95 6.85
N ALA A 14 -0.58 5.74 8.17
CA ALA A 14 -0.94 6.77 9.15
C ALA A 14 -0.25 8.13 8.96
N PRO A 15 1.07 8.22 8.67
CA PRO A 15 1.72 9.50 8.41
C PRO A 15 1.14 10.23 7.19
N ALA A 16 1.02 9.52 6.05
CA ALA A 16 0.47 10.06 4.81
C ALA A 16 -1.03 10.42 4.96
N ALA A 17 -1.80 9.57 5.63
CA ALA A 17 -3.22 9.78 5.87
C ALA A 17 -3.49 11.02 6.74
N LYS A 18 -2.67 11.27 7.78
CA LYS A 18 -2.76 12.49 8.59
C LYS A 18 -2.51 13.74 7.74
N LYS A 19 -1.50 13.71 6.87
CA LYS A 19 -1.18 14.81 5.95
C LYS A 19 -2.34 15.07 4.98
N ALA A 20 -2.82 14.03 4.29
CA ALA A 20 -3.94 14.13 3.36
C ALA A 20 -5.23 14.64 4.02
N GLN A 21 -5.50 14.20 5.25
CA GLN A 21 -6.64 14.71 6.03
C GLN A 21 -6.50 16.21 6.33
N ALA A 22 -5.31 16.69 6.69
CA ALA A 22 -5.05 18.11 6.91
C ALA A 22 -5.20 18.95 5.62
N GLU A 23 -4.97 18.33 4.46
CA GLU A 23 -5.18 18.92 3.13
C GLU A 23 -6.64 18.83 2.64
N GLY A 24 -7.54 18.22 3.41
CA GLY A 24 -8.98 18.20 3.12
C GLY A 24 -9.49 16.96 2.39
N VAL A 25 -8.66 15.91 2.22
CA VAL A 25 -9.09 14.62 1.62
C VAL A 25 -10.11 13.88 2.50
N GLY A 26 -10.18 14.25 3.78
CA GLY A 26 -11.06 13.64 4.77
C GLY A 26 -10.41 12.48 5.53
N PRO A 27 -11.18 11.78 6.39
CA PRO A 27 -10.65 10.67 7.17
C PRO A 27 -10.15 9.51 6.31
N CYS A 28 -9.04 8.89 6.75
CA CYS A 28 -8.43 7.74 6.09
C CYS A 28 -9.45 6.64 5.73
N ALA A 29 -10.29 6.26 6.69
CA ALA A 29 -11.24 5.16 6.51
C ALA A 29 -12.25 5.42 5.40
N SER A 30 -12.78 6.64 5.30
CA SER A 30 -13.71 7.02 4.23
C SER A 30 -13.02 7.09 2.87
N ALA A 31 -11.79 7.60 2.81
CA ALA A 31 -11.02 7.67 1.58
C ALA A 31 -10.72 6.27 1.02
N PHE A 32 -10.26 5.35 1.87
CA PHE A 32 -10.01 3.96 1.47
C PHE A 32 -11.30 3.20 1.16
N ALA A 33 -12.39 3.43 1.88
CA ALA A 33 -13.69 2.83 1.55
C ALA A 33 -14.12 3.22 0.13
N MET A 34 -13.99 4.50 -0.25
CA MET A 34 -14.24 4.93 -1.63
C MET A 34 -13.25 4.28 -2.61
N MET A 35 -11.95 4.26 -2.28
CA MET A 35 -10.93 3.64 -3.13
C MET A 35 -11.22 2.17 -3.42
N PHE A 36 -11.66 1.42 -2.41
CA PHE A 36 -12.01 0.01 -2.59
C PHE A 36 -13.16 -0.20 -3.56
N THR A 37 -14.08 0.76 -3.72
CA THR A 37 -15.14 0.66 -4.75
C THR A 37 -14.61 0.78 -6.18
N MET A 38 -13.44 1.40 -6.37
CA MET A 38 -12.83 1.60 -7.68
C MET A 38 -11.98 0.39 -8.14
N ILE A 39 -11.61 -0.52 -7.23
CA ILE A 39 -10.83 -1.71 -7.57
C ILE A 39 -11.75 -2.80 -8.14
N SER A 40 -11.40 -3.33 -9.32
CA SER A 40 -12.21 -4.37 -9.96
C SER A 40 -12.27 -5.66 -9.13
N PRO A 41 -13.34 -6.48 -9.24
CA PRO A 41 -13.43 -7.75 -8.52
C PRO A 41 -12.25 -8.70 -8.79
N ALA A 42 -11.74 -8.72 -10.02
CA ALA A 42 -10.59 -9.55 -10.41
C ALA A 42 -9.31 -9.09 -9.70
N GLN A 43 -9.04 -7.79 -9.67
CA GLN A 43 -7.91 -7.22 -8.95
C GLN A 43 -8.03 -7.45 -7.44
N LYS A 44 -9.21 -7.24 -6.83
CA LYS A 44 -9.43 -7.54 -5.40
C LYS A 44 -9.10 -8.99 -5.08
N LYS A 45 -9.59 -9.93 -5.88
CA LYS A 45 -9.32 -11.36 -5.71
C LYS A 45 -7.83 -11.67 -5.83
N ALA A 46 -7.14 -11.10 -6.82
CA ALA A 46 -5.70 -11.28 -6.96
C ALA A 46 -4.92 -10.72 -5.76
N LEU A 47 -5.34 -9.58 -5.21
CA LEU A 47 -4.74 -8.94 -4.03
C LEU A 47 -4.96 -9.73 -2.73
N GLN A 48 -5.90 -10.68 -2.68
CA GLN A 48 -6.10 -11.52 -1.48
C GLN A 48 -4.98 -12.54 -1.27
N THR A 49 -4.31 -12.93 -2.36
CA THR A 49 -3.21 -13.90 -2.37
C THR A 49 -1.90 -13.27 -2.83
N ALA A 50 -1.86 -11.94 -3.01
CA ALA A 50 -0.67 -11.25 -3.43
C ALA A 50 0.42 -11.36 -2.36
N THR A 51 1.65 -11.57 -2.81
CA THR A 51 2.86 -11.67 -1.98
C THR A 51 3.95 -10.80 -2.56
N ILE A 52 4.98 -10.52 -1.77
CA ILE A 52 6.16 -9.77 -2.23
C ILE A 52 7.30 -10.77 -2.48
N ASP A 53 7.99 -10.64 -3.62
CA ASP A 53 9.27 -11.29 -3.85
C ASP A 53 10.39 -10.51 -3.14
N PRO A 54 10.95 -11.04 -2.03
CA PRO A 54 11.97 -10.32 -1.27
C PRO A 54 13.27 -10.10 -2.06
N LYS A 55 13.49 -10.84 -3.17
CA LYS A 55 14.69 -10.67 -4.00
C LYS A 55 14.66 -9.39 -4.84
N LEU A 56 13.47 -8.83 -5.05
CA LEU A 56 13.25 -7.60 -5.82
C LEU A 56 13.05 -6.38 -4.90
N VAL A 57 13.02 -6.58 -3.58
CA VAL A 57 12.94 -5.48 -2.61
C VAL A 57 14.31 -4.87 -2.43
N GLU A 58 14.38 -3.54 -2.53
CA GLU A 58 15.63 -2.80 -2.37
C GLU A 58 15.73 -2.18 -0.97
N THR A 59 16.85 -2.39 -0.29
CA THR A 59 17.12 -1.74 0.99
C THR A 59 17.79 -0.39 0.77
N LYS A 60 17.15 0.70 1.19
CA LYS A 60 17.64 2.09 1.05
C LYS A 60 18.22 2.61 2.37
N GLY A 61 19.01 1.80 3.05
CA GLY A 61 19.59 2.10 4.36
C GLY A 61 18.94 1.31 5.51
N PRO A 62 19.27 1.62 6.78
CA PRO A 62 18.88 0.79 7.92
C PRO A 62 17.38 0.82 8.24
N THR A 63 16.67 1.85 7.79
CA THR A 63 15.27 2.11 8.15
C THR A 63 14.37 2.32 6.93
N LYS A 64 14.85 2.09 5.71
CA LYS A 64 14.05 2.30 4.49
C LYS A 64 14.17 1.11 3.55
N VAL A 65 13.04 0.69 3.00
CA VAL A 65 12.97 -0.32 1.94
C VAL A 65 12.05 0.16 0.82
N GLU A 66 12.40 -0.14 -0.41
CA GLU A 66 11.60 0.13 -1.59
C GLU A 66 11.08 -1.19 -2.14
N ILE A 67 9.76 -1.24 -2.36
CA ILE A 67 9.05 -2.37 -2.93
C ILE A 67 8.60 -1.94 -4.33
N PRO A 68 9.33 -2.32 -5.39
CA PRO A 68 8.92 -1.99 -6.74
C PRO A 68 7.70 -2.85 -7.15
N THR A 69 6.91 -2.37 -8.11
CA THR A 69 5.69 -3.07 -8.57
C THR A 69 5.97 -4.50 -9.05
N GLU A 70 7.10 -4.71 -9.71
CA GLU A 70 7.58 -6.02 -10.17
C GLU A 70 7.86 -7.02 -9.03
N ALA A 71 8.04 -6.55 -7.79
CA ALA A 71 8.14 -7.41 -6.63
C ALA A 71 6.78 -8.03 -6.23
N VAL A 72 5.66 -7.48 -6.70
CA VAL A 72 4.32 -7.97 -6.35
C VAL A 72 3.96 -9.22 -7.18
N LYS A 73 3.88 -10.36 -6.50
CA LYS A 73 3.44 -11.64 -7.09
C LYS A 73 1.97 -11.89 -6.77
N ALA A 74 1.15 -11.94 -7.80
CA ALA A 74 -0.27 -12.25 -7.70
C ALA A 74 -0.74 -13.14 -8.86
N THR A 75 -2.01 -13.56 -8.82
CA THR A 75 -2.60 -14.39 -9.89
C THR A 75 -2.83 -13.64 -11.20
N ILE A 76 -2.72 -12.31 -11.18
CA ILE A 76 -2.72 -11.44 -12.37
C ILE A 76 -1.47 -10.55 -12.31
N THR A 77 -1.03 -10.07 -13.46
CA THR A 77 -0.01 -9.03 -13.55
C THR A 77 -0.67 -7.67 -13.38
N PHE A 78 -0.13 -6.83 -12.51
CA PHE A 78 -0.52 -5.44 -12.37
C PHE A 78 0.45 -4.56 -13.16
N SER A 79 -0.06 -3.54 -13.85
CA SER A 79 0.75 -2.48 -14.44
C SER A 79 1.16 -1.44 -13.40
N GLU A 80 2.15 -0.61 -13.72
CA GLU A 80 2.54 0.54 -12.88
C GLU A 80 1.39 1.53 -12.65
N SER A 81 0.45 1.63 -13.60
CA SER A 81 -0.75 2.45 -13.45
C SER A 81 -1.77 1.86 -12.48
N GLU A 82 -1.68 0.57 -12.17
CA GLU A 82 -2.57 -0.13 -11.24
C GLU A 82 -1.95 -0.30 -9.85
N LEU A 83 -0.62 -0.50 -9.79
CA LEU A 83 0.16 -0.57 -8.56
C LEU A 83 1.44 0.26 -8.75
N GLY A 84 1.61 1.29 -7.92
CA GLY A 84 2.87 2.01 -7.82
C GLY A 84 3.92 1.22 -7.02
N SER A 85 5.18 1.65 -7.12
CA SER A 85 6.18 1.28 -6.13
C SER A 85 5.79 1.87 -4.77
N SER A 86 6.24 1.23 -3.69
CA SER A 86 6.02 1.74 -2.34
C SER A 86 7.31 1.83 -1.56
N THR A 87 7.49 2.94 -0.87
CA THR A 87 8.59 3.10 0.09
C THR A 87 8.07 2.86 1.50
N LEU A 88 8.65 1.90 2.21
CA LEU A 88 8.43 1.70 3.63
C LEU A 88 9.57 2.30 4.44
N GLU A 89 9.22 3.05 5.48
CA GLU A 89 10.15 3.60 6.45
C GLU A 89 9.82 3.11 7.87
N TYR A 90 10.86 2.73 8.61
CA TYR A 90 10.76 2.32 10.01
C TYR A 90 10.84 3.55 10.91
N LEU A 91 9.71 3.89 11.54
CA LEU A 91 9.55 5.04 12.42
C LEU A 91 8.92 4.56 13.73
N ASP A 92 9.50 4.97 14.87
CA ASP A 92 8.92 4.76 16.21
C ASP A 92 8.45 3.31 16.50
N GLY A 93 9.21 2.33 16.02
CA GLY A 93 8.92 0.91 16.26
C GLY A 93 8.04 0.22 15.21
N SER A 94 7.55 0.94 14.20
CA SER A 94 6.62 0.44 13.18
C SER A 94 7.05 0.80 11.75
N TRP A 95 6.56 0.06 10.75
CA TRP A 95 6.80 0.35 9.33
C TRP A 95 5.61 1.12 8.74
N TYR A 96 5.90 2.20 8.03
CA TYR A 96 4.89 3.04 7.37
C TYR A 96 5.20 3.25 5.90
N ILE A 97 4.16 3.42 5.08
CA ILE A 97 4.30 3.91 3.70
C ILE A 97 4.55 5.42 3.73
N THR A 98 5.58 5.89 3.04
CA THR A 98 6.03 7.30 3.10
C THR A 98 6.23 7.99 1.75
N ASP A 99 5.88 7.34 0.63
CA ASP A 99 5.84 8.00 -0.69
C ASP A 99 4.71 9.04 -0.83
#